data_AF-A6BFU3-F1
#
_entry.id   AF-A6BFU3-F1
#
_cell.length_a   1.000
_cell.length_b   1.000
_cell.length_c   1.000
_cell.angle_alpha   90.00
_cell.angle_beta   90.00
_cell.angle_gamma   90.00
#
_symmetry.space_group_name_H-M   'P 1'
#
loop_
_entity.id
_entity.type
_entity.pdbx_description
1 polymer ?
#
loop_
_entity_poly.entity_id
_entity_poly.type
_entity_poly.pdbx_seq_one_letter_code
_entity_poly.pdbx_strand_id
1 'polypeptide(L)'
;MTAGMLAMILAMGMTACANADTKEKSTTKKEQVSESDEKKEQKMSDNEANVMNEKQKKIYEKIKKTYNAEEQQKIADELEKKKESQEYTLSNMLIEYNPFGTNTQSLYVYFETDSAVKVSYTIHVKEDDIADFSRNVYQDEEYQKEHEFQVIGLIPDTENTITFYITNEDGSTDTKEIVYEMGSLYGEEAVQLDTDVKQSADKLEDGLYVVLGNDSPSMDFMYYYDNNGVLRGEVPLLGYRSHRLIFDENSMYYSISEKKMAQVNRLGQVTKVYDLGNYKLHHDYVFDENGNMLILATDTTQDSVEDIVLKLDVNSGEVTEVLDLGDLFGEYKKTCVKNSSDELDWMHINTIQYIGNGSVLLSSRETSTIIKVDNIYDGPVVSYMIGEKDFWKDTSYVSLLLNKKGDFTIQGGQHTITYETDESLADGQYYLYMFDNNIGISETRPDYDWSSIGLKVSSAVDGKNSKYYKYLVDENEGTFELVDSFKVPYSGYVSSAQETGDNVLVDSGLKGTFTEYDADHKAIVTYKMDYEKFIYRVFKYKFDGFYFEKSE
;
A
#
# COMPACT_ATOMS: atom_id res chain seq x y z
N MET A 1 16.58 -41.13 44.15
CA MET A 1 16.95 -40.72 45.52
C MET A 1 15.84 -39.82 46.04
N THR A 2 15.27 -40.27 47.16
CA THR A 2 14.34 -39.64 48.13
C THR A 2 14.74 -38.19 48.51
N ALA A 3 13.91 -37.28 49.04
CA ALA A 3 12.51 -37.24 49.46
C ALA A 3 12.17 -35.81 49.95
N GLY A 4 10.87 -35.52 50.14
CA GLY A 4 10.38 -34.67 51.23
C GLY A 4 9.40 -33.57 50.81
N MET A 5 8.33 -33.24 51.54
CA MET A 5 7.63 -33.88 52.65
C MET A 5 6.32 -33.09 52.81
N LEU A 6 5.19 -33.79 52.97
CA LEU A 6 3.88 -33.24 53.34
C LEU A 6 3.87 -32.84 54.83
N ALA A 7 3.19 -31.75 55.20
CA ALA A 7 2.50 -31.65 56.51
C ALA A 7 1.46 -30.52 56.52
N MET A 8 0.38 -30.80 57.25
CA MET A 8 -0.92 -30.12 57.31
C MET A 8 -1.17 -29.70 58.78
N ILE A 9 -2.22 -28.89 59.02
CA ILE A 9 -3.02 -28.70 60.27
C ILE A 9 -2.92 -27.32 60.98
N LEU A 10 -3.94 -26.49 60.72
CA LEU A 10 -5.03 -25.98 61.61
C LEU A 10 -4.74 -25.51 63.06
N ALA A 11 -5.14 -24.26 63.40
CA ALA A 11 -6.37 -23.91 64.16
C ALA A 11 -6.24 -22.66 65.09
N MET A 12 -7.42 -22.06 65.40
CA MET A 12 -7.81 -21.10 66.47
C MET A 12 -7.68 -19.59 66.13
N GLY A 13 -8.64 -18.70 66.43
CA GLY A 13 -9.86 -18.76 67.23
C GLY A 13 -10.74 -17.49 67.09
N MET A 14 -11.87 -17.49 67.81
CA MET A 14 -13.03 -16.57 67.82
C MET A 14 -12.67 -15.12 68.25
N THR A 15 -13.44 -14.05 67.96
CA THR A 15 -14.67 -13.62 68.71
C THR A 15 -15.33 -12.39 68.02
N ALA A 16 -16.64 -12.20 68.25
CA ALA A 16 -17.56 -11.23 67.62
C ALA A 16 -17.58 -9.82 68.24
N CYS A 17 -18.08 -8.80 67.49
CA CYS A 17 -19.22 -7.92 67.89
C CYS A 17 -19.56 -6.78 66.89
N ALA A 18 -20.88 -6.62 66.66
CA ALA A 18 -21.67 -5.39 66.44
C ALA A 18 -21.74 -4.63 65.08
N ASN A 19 -22.87 -4.87 64.38
CA ASN A 19 -23.77 -4.03 63.56
C ASN A 19 -23.39 -2.58 63.14
N ALA A 20 -23.57 -2.26 61.85
CA ALA A 20 -24.61 -1.33 61.35
C ALA A 20 -24.71 -1.33 59.82
N ASP A 21 -25.93 -1.17 59.32
CA ASP A 21 -26.39 -1.21 57.92
C ASP A 21 -25.75 -0.18 56.98
N THR A 22 -25.44 -0.60 55.75
CA THR A 22 -25.82 0.12 54.52
C THR A 22 -25.86 -0.83 53.32
N LYS A 23 -26.95 -0.76 52.56
CA LYS A 23 -27.21 -1.50 51.32
C LYS A 23 -26.17 -1.18 50.24
N GLU A 24 -25.51 -2.20 49.68
CA GLU A 24 -24.99 -2.14 48.32
C GLU A 24 -25.70 -3.17 47.44
N LYS A 25 -26.39 -2.66 46.42
CA LYS A 25 -26.94 -3.44 45.32
C LYS A 25 -25.79 -3.92 44.45
N SER A 26 -25.71 -5.24 44.31
CA SER A 26 -25.05 -5.91 43.19
C SER A 26 -25.56 -5.33 41.86
N THR A 27 -24.65 -4.79 41.06
CA THR A 27 -24.84 -4.66 39.61
C THR A 27 -23.51 -4.98 38.93
N THR A 28 -23.47 -6.16 38.32
CA THR A 28 -22.55 -6.54 37.23
C THR A 28 -22.67 -5.51 36.12
N LYS A 29 -21.62 -4.71 35.89
CA LYS A 29 -21.50 -3.87 34.70
C LYS A 29 -20.96 -4.75 33.56
N LYS A 30 -21.80 -4.98 32.55
CA LYS A 30 -21.36 -5.17 31.18
C LYS A 30 -20.69 -3.86 30.77
N GLU A 31 -19.39 -3.88 30.49
CA GLU A 31 -18.75 -2.77 29.79
C GLU A 31 -19.15 -2.86 28.31
N GLN A 32 -20.02 -1.94 27.91
CA GLN A 32 -20.15 -1.52 26.51
C GLN A 32 -18.84 -0.84 26.13
N VAL A 33 -18.12 -1.42 25.19
CA VAL A 33 -17.03 -0.77 24.46
C VAL A 33 -17.70 0.12 23.40
N SER A 34 -17.42 1.42 23.44
CA SER A 34 -18.07 2.46 22.65
C SER A 34 -17.05 3.29 21.87
N GLU A 35 -17.33 3.53 20.58
CA GLU A 35 -17.03 4.76 19.80
C GLU A 35 -15.56 5.27 19.70
N SER A 36 -14.56 4.62 20.28
CA SER A 36 -13.17 5.14 20.27
C SER A 36 -12.35 4.76 19.05
N ASP A 37 -12.66 3.63 18.42
CA ASP A 37 -11.73 3.02 17.45
C ASP A 37 -12.09 3.38 15.99
N GLU A 38 -13.37 3.60 15.67
CA GLU A 38 -13.86 4.17 14.39
C GLU A 38 -13.35 5.60 14.16
N LYS A 39 -13.09 6.37 15.23
CA LYS A 39 -12.54 7.73 15.13
C LYS A 39 -11.14 7.80 14.52
N LYS A 40 -10.39 6.70 14.46
CA LYS A 40 -9.01 6.72 13.94
C LYS A 40 -8.93 6.71 12.41
N GLU A 41 -9.95 6.21 11.72
CA GLU A 41 -9.92 6.03 10.27
C GLU A 41 -10.56 7.20 9.50
N GLN A 42 -11.66 7.78 9.99
CA GLN A 42 -12.38 8.85 9.26
C GLN A 42 -12.23 10.27 9.84
N LYS A 43 -11.94 10.42 11.14
CA LYS A 43 -11.54 11.74 11.67
C LYS A 43 -10.04 11.90 11.48
N MET A 44 -9.57 12.45 10.35
CA MET A 44 -8.29 13.18 10.31
C MET A 44 -7.90 13.89 9.01
N SER A 45 -8.80 14.10 8.04
CA SER A 45 -8.52 15.08 7.00
C SER A 45 -8.78 16.50 7.52
N ASP A 46 -7.75 17.36 7.42
CA ASP A 46 -7.75 18.82 7.54
C ASP A 46 -7.69 19.53 8.92
N ASN A 47 -7.59 18.88 10.08
CA ASN A 47 -7.52 19.66 11.35
C ASN A 47 -6.66 19.13 12.51
N GLU A 48 -5.78 18.16 12.29
CA GLU A 48 -4.67 18.01 13.23
C GLU A 48 -3.64 19.09 12.94
N ALA A 49 -3.58 20.07 13.84
CA ALA A 49 -2.46 20.99 13.93
C ALA A 49 -1.21 20.13 14.17
N ASN A 50 -0.58 19.73 13.06
CA ASN A 50 0.62 18.94 12.95
C ASN A 50 1.65 19.49 13.96
N VAL A 51 1.82 18.80 15.11
CA VAL A 51 2.71 19.28 16.19
C VAL A 51 4.15 18.93 15.84
N MET A 52 4.58 19.32 14.64
CA MET A 52 5.96 19.18 14.22
C MET A 52 6.85 20.00 15.16
N ASN A 53 7.89 19.37 15.67
CA ASN A 53 8.98 20.05 16.35
C ASN A 53 9.82 20.89 15.34
N GLU A 54 10.77 21.68 15.83
CA GLU A 54 11.57 22.56 14.96
C GLU A 54 12.43 21.81 13.94
N LYS A 55 12.88 20.58 14.25
CA LYS A 55 13.63 19.73 13.32
C LYS A 55 12.71 19.25 12.19
N GLN A 56 11.53 18.73 12.54
CA GLN A 56 10.52 18.25 11.60
C GLN A 56 10.04 19.38 10.68
N LYS A 57 9.82 20.60 11.18
CA LYS A 57 9.46 21.76 10.34
C LYS A 57 10.52 22.07 9.28
N LYS A 58 11.81 21.98 9.63
CA LYS A 58 12.90 22.21 8.67
C LYS A 58 12.98 21.11 7.61
N ILE A 59 12.73 19.86 8.01
CA ILE A 59 12.65 18.72 7.09
C ILE A 59 11.47 18.93 6.14
N TYR A 60 10.30 19.25 6.66
CA TYR A 60 9.09 19.48 5.87
C TYR A 60 9.25 20.59 4.82
N GLU A 61 9.94 21.69 5.14
CA GLU A 61 10.27 22.73 4.15
C GLU A 61 11.21 22.25 3.04
N LYS A 62 12.05 21.22 3.28
CA LYS A 62 12.81 20.56 2.21
C LYS A 62 11.90 19.68 1.35
N ILE A 63 11.01 18.91 1.98
CA ILE A 63 10.06 18.04 1.27
C ILE A 63 9.15 18.86 0.33
N LYS A 64 8.72 20.06 0.76
CA LYS A 64 7.98 20.98 -0.13
C LYS A 64 8.75 21.37 -1.39
N LYS A 65 10.07 21.48 -1.31
CA LYS A 65 10.93 21.79 -2.47
C LYS A 65 11.15 20.58 -3.36
N THR A 66 11.21 19.37 -2.77
CA THR A 66 11.24 18.10 -3.52
C THR A 66 10.08 18.05 -4.53
N TYR A 67 8.87 18.36 -4.08
CA TYR A 67 7.66 18.33 -4.92
C TYR A 67 7.34 19.68 -5.60
N ASN A 68 8.38 20.35 -6.09
CA ASN A 68 8.25 21.53 -6.93
C ASN A 68 9.03 21.32 -8.23
N ALA A 69 8.33 21.13 -9.35
CA ALA A 69 8.93 20.81 -10.64
C ALA A 69 9.92 21.88 -11.14
N GLU A 70 9.70 23.17 -10.83
CA GLU A 70 10.63 24.24 -11.22
C GLU A 70 11.94 24.17 -10.43
N GLU A 71 11.88 23.87 -9.12
CA GLU A 71 13.08 23.66 -8.29
C GLU A 71 13.83 22.40 -8.72
N GLN A 72 13.09 21.34 -9.07
CA GLN A 72 13.66 20.08 -9.56
C GLN A 72 14.38 20.26 -10.90
N GLN A 73 13.83 21.09 -11.80
CA GLN A 73 14.52 21.42 -13.05
C GLN A 73 15.82 22.18 -12.80
N LYS A 74 15.88 23.09 -11.81
CA LYS A 74 17.13 23.78 -11.45
C LYS A 74 18.19 22.79 -10.96
N ILE A 75 17.79 21.81 -10.16
CA ILE A 75 18.70 20.75 -9.68
C ILE A 75 19.22 19.92 -10.86
N ALA A 76 18.34 19.54 -11.80
CA ALA A 76 18.74 18.83 -13.01
C ALA A 76 19.74 19.66 -13.84
N ASP A 77 19.45 20.93 -14.09
CA ASP A 77 20.35 21.84 -14.82
C ASP A 77 21.71 22.02 -14.13
N GLU A 78 21.75 21.95 -12.79
CA GLU A 78 23.00 21.99 -12.02
C GLU A 78 23.80 20.69 -12.14
N LEU A 79 23.13 19.52 -12.16
CA LEU A 79 23.78 18.24 -12.42
C LEU A 79 24.35 18.18 -13.84
N GLU A 80 23.61 18.65 -14.85
CA GLU A 80 24.12 18.74 -16.23
C GLU A 80 25.38 19.62 -16.31
N LYS A 81 25.37 20.80 -15.69
CA LYS A 81 26.59 21.66 -15.62
C LYS A 81 27.75 20.98 -14.90
N LYS A 82 27.47 20.19 -13.86
CA LYS A 82 28.51 19.41 -13.18
C LYS A 82 29.07 18.36 -14.11
N LYS A 83 28.23 17.62 -14.85
CA LYS A 83 28.64 16.63 -15.87
C LYS A 83 29.53 17.27 -16.95
N GLU A 84 29.17 18.46 -17.45
CA GLU A 84 29.94 19.17 -18.47
C GLU A 84 31.25 19.81 -17.96
N SER A 85 31.42 19.98 -16.65
CA SER A 85 32.54 20.76 -16.09
C SER A 85 33.89 20.05 -16.15
N GLN A 86 33.88 18.71 -16.24
CA GLN A 86 35.07 17.86 -16.33
C GLN A 86 34.67 16.47 -16.81
N GLU A 87 35.66 15.65 -17.18
CA GLU A 87 35.44 14.26 -17.51
C GLU A 87 35.24 13.42 -16.24
N TYR A 88 34.14 12.64 -16.20
CA TYR A 88 33.88 11.68 -15.13
C TYR A 88 34.16 10.27 -15.64
N THR A 89 35.08 9.59 -14.98
CA THR A 89 35.49 8.22 -15.32
C THR A 89 35.20 7.31 -14.13
N LEU A 90 35.33 5.99 -14.29
CA LEU A 90 35.23 5.05 -13.15
C LEU A 90 36.13 5.43 -11.96
N SER A 91 37.28 6.05 -12.21
CA SER A 91 38.19 6.49 -11.14
C SER A 91 37.77 7.80 -10.45
N ASN A 92 36.98 8.62 -11.14
CA ASN A 92 36.51 9.95 -10.75
C ASN A 92 35.02 10.10 -11.13
N MET A 93 34.14 9.41 -10.40
CA MET A 93 32.69 9.44 -10.64
C MET A 93 32.05 10.69 -10.04
N LEU A 94 31.00 11.21 -10.68
CA LEU A 94 30.13 12.21 -10.06
C LEU A 94 29.16 11.49 -9.12
N ILE A 95 29.25 11.77 -7.83
CA ILE A 95 28.40 11.16 -6.81
C ILE A 95 27.77 12.27 -5.96
N GLU A 96 26.45 12.31 -5.91
CA GLU A 96 25.69 13.33 -5.19
C GLU A 96 24.62 12.66 -4.31
N TYR A 97 24.49 13.11 -3.07
CA TYR A 97 23.51 12.55 -2.15
C TYR A 97 22.12 13.08 -2.41
N ASN A 98 21.21 12.17 -2.78
CA ASN A 98 19.77 12.39 -3.00
C ASN A 98 19.47 13.81 -3.53
N PRO A 99 20.04 14.22 -4.69
CA PRO A 99 19.98 15.60 -5.14
C PRO A 99 18.54 16.07 -5.35
N PHE A 100 17.66 15.18 -5.78
CA PHE A 100 16.24 15.46 -6.02
C PHE A 100 15.36 15.36 -4.77
N GLY A 101 15.83 14.76 -3.69
CA GLY A 101 15.14 14.74 -2.40
C GLY A 101 14.02 13.70 -2.28
N THR A 102 13.86 12.79 -3.24
CA THR A 102 12.76 11.80 -3.28
C THR A 102 13.10 10.47 -2.63
N ASN A 103 14.38 10.12 -2.45
CA ASN A 103 14.76 8.91 -1.70
C ASN A 103 15.98 9.19 -0.82
N THR A 104 15.78 9.32 0.48
CA THR A 104 16.85 9.68 1.44
C THR A 104 17.90 8.60 1.60
N GLN A 105 17.68 7.38 1.10
CA GLN A 105 18.61 6.24 1.17
C GLN A 105 19.26 5.97 -0.20
N SER A 106 19.52 7.05 -0.96
CA SER A 106 20.08 6.98 -2.30
C SER A 106 21.25 7.95 -2.57
N LEU A 107 22.10 7.56 -3.53
CA LEU A 107 23.08 8.42 -4.19
C LEU A 107 22.76 8.48 -5.69
N TYR A 108 22.87 9.66 -6.28
CA TYR A 108 22.98 9.83 -7.72
C TYR A 108 24.42 9.56 -8.16
N VAL A 109 24.59 8.80 -9.25
CA VAL A 109 25.90 8.43 -9.80
C VAL A 109 25.95 8.68 -11.29
N TYR A 110 27.00 9.34 -11.76
CA TYR A 110 27.33 9.51 -13.18
C TYR A 110 28.81 9.25 -13.48
N PHE A 111 29.09 8.50 -14.54
CA PHE A 111 30.43 8.36 -15.13
C PHE A 111 30.39 7.77 -16.53
N GLU A 112 31.50 7.92 -17.26
CA GLU A 112 31.73 7.29 -18.56
C GLU A 112 32.85 6.25 -18.51
N THR A 113 32.82 5.33 -19.48
CA THR A 113 33.81 4.27 -19.67
C THR A 113 34.29 4.22 -21.12
N ASP A 114 35.54 3.79 -21.32
CA ASP A 114 36.15 3.71 -22.66
C ASP A 114 35.49 2.65 -23.55
N SER A 115 34.99 1.56 -22.94
CA SER A 115 34.36 0.40 -23.58
C SER A 115 32.92 0.28 -23.10
N ALA A 116 32.05 -0.35 -23.89
CA ALA A 116 30.68 -0.59 -23.46
C ALA A 116 30.65 -1.66 -22.36
N VAL A 117 29.98 -1.38 -21.25
CA VAL A 117 29.98 -2.21 -20.05
C VAL A 117 28.58 -2.28 -19.43
N LYS A 118 28.39 -3.31 -18.61
CA LYS A 118 27.24 -3.49 -17.73
C LYS A 118 27.63 -3.17 -16.30
N VAL A 119 26.81 -2.39 -15.61
CA VAL A 119 27.09 -1.95 -14.23
C VAL A 119 26.15 -2.62 -13.22
N SER A 120 26.73 -3.08 -12.11
CA SER A 120 25.98 -3.46 -10.91
C SER A 120 26.67 -2.92 -9.67
N TYR A 121 25.99 -2.93 -8.53
CA TYR A 121 26.57 -2.53 -7.25
C TYR A 121 26.18 -3.46 -6.12
N THR A 122 27.02 -3.49 -5.09
CA THR A 122 26.75 -4.08 -3.77
C THR A 122 26.95 -3.03 -2.69
N ILE A 123 26.01 -2.92 -1.77
CA ILE A 123 26.11 -2.12 -0.54
C ILE A 123 26.39 -3.07 0.62
N HIS A 124 27.45 -2.76 1.36
CA HIS A 124 27.88 -3.48 2.56
C HIS A 124 28.05 -2.50 3.73
N VAL A 125 27.68 -2.92 4.93
CA VAL A 125 27.93 -2.22 6.19
C VAL A 125 28.61 -3.19 7.17
N LYS A 126 29.27 -2.66 8.21
CA LYS A 126 30.08 -3.48 9.13
C LYS A 126 29.24 -4.34 10.07
N GLU A 127 27.98 -4.00 10.22
CA GLU A 127 26.99 -4.69 11.04
C GLU A 127 26.67 -6.06 10.44
N ASP A 128 27.19 -7.13 11.04
CA ASP A 128 27.08 -8.52 10.56
C ASP A 128 25.63 -9.04 10.41
N ASP A 129 24.66 -8.39 11.06
CA ASP A 129 23.24 -8.72 11.00
C ASP A 129 22.50 -8.05 9.84
N ILE A 130 23.13 -7.08 9.17
CA ILE A 130 22.62 -6.46 7.94
C ILE A 130 23.25 -7.14 6.74
N ALA A 131 22.43 -7.88 5.99
CA ALA A 131 22.88 -8.53 4.77
C ALA A 131 23.21 -7.51 3.66
N ASP A 132 24.21 -7.86 2.85
CA ASP A 132 24.58 -7.10 1.65
C ASP A 132 23.39 -6.96 0.69
N PHE A 133 23.28 -5.79 0.07
CA PHE A 133 22.26 -5.50 -0.93
C PHE A 133 22.89 -5.28 -2.29
N SER A 134 22.54 -6.11 -3.27
CA SER A 134 23.11 -6.06 -4.62
C SER A 134 22.06 -5.86 -5.69
N ARG A 135 22.35 -5.03 -6.70
CA ARG A 135 21.46 -4.73 -7.82
C ARG A 135 22.22 -4.49 -9.12
N ASN A 136 21.65 -4.98 -10.22
CA ASN A 136 22.03 -4.54 -11.57
C ASN A 136 21.32 -3.22 -11.87
N VAL A 137 22.06 -2.22 -12.36
CA VAL A 137 21.49 -0.90 -12.59
C VAL A 137 20.66 -0.91 -13.87
N TYR A 138 19.65 -0.06 -13.94
CA TYR A 138 18.99 0.23 -15.20
C TYR A 138 20.00 0.80 -16.21
N GLN A 139 19.96 0.28 -17.43
CA GLN A 139 20.69 0.78 -18.59
C GLN A 139 19.76 0.78 -19.81
N ASP A 140 19.91 1.75 -20.70
CA ASP A 140 19.14 1.80 -21.96
C ASP A 140 19.57 0.65 -22.89
N GLU A 141 20.85 0.27 -22.85
CA GLU A 141 21.43 -0.88 -23.55
C GLU A 141 22.09 -1.84 -22.53
N GLU A 142 22.13 -3.15 -22.84
CA GLU A 142 22.78 -4.16 -21.98
C GLU A 142 24.24 -3.79 -21.66
N TYR A 143 24.94 -3.22 -22.65
CA TYR A 143 26.28 -2.66 -22.52
C TYR A 143 26.29 -1.25 -23.09
N GLN A 144 26.66 -0.25 -22.28
CA GLN A 144 26.76 1.15 -22.71
C GLN A 144 28.00 1.84 -22.15
N LYS A 145 28.31 3.05 -22.62
CA LYS A 145 29.51 3.79 -22.20
C LYS A 145 29.24 4.91 -21.22
N GLU A 146 28.03 5.45 -21.22
CA GLU A 146 27.58 6.50 -20.32
C GLU A 146 26.67 5.87 -19.28
N HIS A 147 26.92 6.09 -18.00
CA HIS A 147 26.14 5.46 -16.92
C HIS A 147 25.60 6.54 -16.00
N GLU A 148 24.28 6.63 -15.87
CA GLU A 148 23.57 7.58 -15.01
C GLU A 148 22.43 6.87 -14.29
N PHE A 149 22.52 6.75 -12.97
CA PHE A 149 21.55 5.98 -12.19
C PHE A 149 21.53 6.39 -10.71
N GLN A 150 20.60 5.82 -9.96
CA GLN A 150 20.57 5.90 -8.50
C GLN A 150 21.11 4.61 -7.88
N VAL A 151 22.06 4.74 -6.95
CA VAL A 151 22.36 3.69 -5.97
C VAL A 151 21.31 3.80 -4.88
N ILE A 152 20.41 2.83 -4.79
CA ILE A 152 19.37 2.74 -3.75
C ILE A 152 19.76 1.64 -2.76
N GLY A 153 19.41 1.80 -1.48
CA GLY A 153 19.60 0.75 -0.48
C GLY A 153 20.63 1.06 0.59
N LEU A 154 21.05 2.32 0.70
CA LEU A 154 22.00 2.75 1.74
C LEU A 154 21.36 2.62 3.11
N ILE A 155 22.17 2.29 4.11
CA ILE A 155 21.73 2.12 5.49
C ILE A 155 21.92 3.46 6.22
N PRO A 156 20.90 4.00 6.90
CA PRO A 156 21.04 5.23 7.69
C PRO A 156 22.02 5.05 8.86
N ASP A 157 22.58 6.15 9.36
CA ASP A 157 23.45 6.20 10.55
C ASP A 157 24.65 5.23 10.53
N THR A 158 25.14 4.85 9.34
CA THR A 158 26.24 3.90 9.15
C THR A 158 27.18 4.33 8.02
N GLU A 159 28.39 3.78 8.05
CA GLU A 159 29.38 3.87 6.99
C GLU A 159 29.06 2.80 5.93
N ASN A 160 28.58 3.22 4.76
CA ASN A 160 28.21 2.33 3.67
C ASN A 160 29.38 2.15 2.71
N THR A 161 29.82 0.91 2.52
CA THR A 161 30.79 0.55 1.47
C THR A 161 30.03 0.13 0.24
N ILE A 162 30.17 0.88 -0.85
CA ILE A 162 29.52 0.59 -2.13
C ILE A 162 30.58 0.10 -3.12
N THR A 163 30.44 -1.15 -3.56
CA THR A 163 31.28 -1.77 -4.57
C THR A 163 30.53 -1.79 -5.90
N PHE A 164 31.01 -1.04 -6.88
CA PHE A 164 30.55 -1.11 -8.27
C PHE A 164 31.31 -2.20 -9.02
N TYR A 165 30.59 -2.97 -9.82
CA TYR A 165 31.13 -3.99 -10.72
C TYR A 165 30.87 -3.56 -12.16
N ILE A 166 31.93 -3.53 -12.95
CA ILE A 166 31.95 -3.04 -14.33
C ILE A 166 32.27 -4.23 -15.22
N THR A 167 31.24 -4.84 -15.79
CA THR A 167 31.35 -6.08 -16.55
C THR A 167 31.42 -5.78 -18.05
N ASN A 168 32.51 -6.17 -18.68
CA ASN A 168 32.70 -6.06 -20.12
C ASN A 168 31.91 -7.15 -20.87
N GLU A 169 31.73 -6.97 -22.18
CA GLU A 169 31.06 -7.97 -23.04
C GLU A 169 31.71 -9.36 -23.03
N ASP A 170 33.02 -9.44 -22.74
CA ASP A 170 33.74 -10.72 -22.64
C ASP A 170 33.56 -11.43 -21.28
N GLY A 171 32.77 -10.83 -20.38
CA GLY A 171 32.50 -11.32 -19.03
C GLY A 171 33.59 -10.99 -17.99
N SER A 172 34.65 -10.26 -18.37
CA SER A 172 35.61 -9.74 -17.39
C SER A 172 35.01 -8.59 -16.60
N THR A 173 35.31 -8.51 -15.30
CA THR A 173 34.74 -7.51 -14.39
C THR A 173 35.84 -6.74 -13.68
N ASP A 174 35.80 -5.42 -13.79
CA ASP A 174 36.55 -4.49 -12.94
C ASP A 174 35.69 -4.03 -11.75
N THR A 175 36.32 -3.61 -10.66
CA THR A 175 35.60 -3.15 -9.46
C THR A 175 36.06 -1.79 -9.00
N LYS A 176 35.12 -0.96 -8.55
CA LYS A 176 35.40 0.32 -7.91
C LYS A 176 34.65 0.41 -6.58
N GLU A 177 35.39 0.64 -5.51
CA GLU A 177 34.81 0.85 -4.18
C GLU A 177 34.77 2.34 -3.83
N ILE A 178 33.67 2.75 -3.21
CA ILE A 178 33.54 4.02 -2.51
C ILE A 178 32.98 3.77 -1.11
N VAL A 179 33.22 4.71 -0.20
CA VAL A 179 32.67 4.69 1.15
C VAL A 179 31.87 5.98 1.35
N TYR A 180 30.65 5.86 1.86
CA TYR A 180 29.76 6.98 2.10
C TYR A 180 29.12 6.89 3.50
N GLU A 181 29.33 7.93 4.31
CA GLU A 181 28.73 8.03 5.65
C GLU A 181 27.32 8.59 5.55
N MET A 182 26.32 7.79 5.93
CA MET A 182 24.91 8.20 5.89
C MET A 182 24.50 8.94 7.16
N GLY A 183 23.63 9.93 6.99
CA GLY A 183 22.93 10.55 8.11
C GLY A 183 21.74 9.73 8.59
N SER A 184 21.06 10.25 9.60
CA SER A 184 19.84 9.64 10.15
C SER A 184 18.65 9.77 9.20
N LEU A 185 17.70 8.84 9.35
CA LEU A 185 16.38 8.90 8.74
C LEU A 185 15.63 10.21 9.08
N TYR A 186 14.70 10.57 8.22
CA TYR A 186 13.72 11.61 8.51
C TYR A 186 12.56 11.06 9.35
N GLY A 187 12.14 9.83 9.06
CA GLY A 187 11.21 9.03 9.86
C GLY A 187 11.86 8.37 11.07
N GLU A 188 11.09 7.51 11.74
CA GLU A 188 11.48 6.84 12.99
C GLU A 188 11.37 5.31 12.90
N GLU A 189 11.03 4.80 11.72
CA GLU A 189 10.81 3.40 11.41
C GLU A 189 12.08 2.56 11.57
N ALA A 190 11.88 1.31 11.98
CA ALA A 190 12.97 0.39 12.22
C ALA A 190 13.77 0.13 10.93
N VAL A 191 15.09 0.23 11.03
CA VAL A 191 16.02 -0.11 9.94
C VAL A 191 15.99 -1.61 9.63
N GLN A 192 15.72 -2.44 10.63
CA GLN A 192 15.58 -3.89 10.50
C GLN A 192 14.26 -4.30 11.15
N LEU A 193 13.37 -4.92 10.38
CA LEU A 193 12.10 -5.42 10.87
C LEU A 193 12.28 -6.72 11.64
N ASP A 194 11.45 -6.88 12.66
CA ASP A 194 11.30 -8.14 13.39
C ASP A 194 10.62 -9.18 12.50
N THR A 195 11.04 -10.44 12.63
CA THR A 195 10.46 -11.58 11.88
C THR A 195 10.11 -12.75 12.80
N ASP A 196 8.96 -13.38 12.57
CA ASP A 196 8.44 -14.47 13.42
C ASP A 196 8.56 -15.86 12.77
N VAL A 197 8.37 -15.91 11.45
CA VAL A 197 8.44 -17.13 10.65
C VAL A 197 9.50 -16.86 9.59
N LYS A 198 10.44 -17.78 9.40
CA LYS A 198 11.46 -17.67 8.35
C LYS A 198 11.74 -19.05 7.78
N GLN A 199 11.22 -19.32 6.59
CA GLN A 199 11.72 -20.39 5.73
C GLN A 199 12.99 -19.91 5.00
N SER A 200 13.48 -20.68 4.00
CA SER A 200 14.64 -20.23 3.21
C SER A 200 14.32 -18.94 2.45
N ALA A 201 15.26 -18.00 2.41
CA ALA A 201 15.13 -16.76 1.64
C ALA A 201 14.97 -17.02 0.14
N ASP A 202 15.49 -18.15 -0.36
CA ASP A 202 15.35 -18.58 -1.77
C ASP A 202 13.90 -18.89 -2.18
N LYS A 203 12.97 -18.92 -1.22
CA LYS A 203 11.54 -19.08 -1.50
C LYS A 203 10.81 -17.75 -1.71
N LEU A 204 11.43 -16.64 -1.33
CA LEU A 204 10.83 -15.32 -1.52
C LEU A 204 11.03 -14.89 -2.97
N GLU A 205 10.01 -14.27 -3.54
CA GLU A 205 10.16 -13.60 -4.83
C GLU A 205 11.16 -12.45 -4.72
N ASP A 206 11.80 -12.06 -5.82
CA ASP A 206 12.66 -10.88 -5.80
C ASP A 206 11.82 -9.58 -5.75
N GLY A 207 12.44 -8.51 -5.25
CA GLY A 207 11.87 -7.18 -5.16
C GLY A 207 12.03 -6.53 -3.80
N LEU A 208 11.42 -5.35 -3.66
CA LEU A 208 11.34 -4.59 -2.42
C LEU A 208 9.88 -4.50 -1.97
N TYR A 209 9.63 -4.78 -0.70
CA TYR A 209 8.35 -4.47 -0.05
C TYR A 209 8.25 -2.97 0.14
N VAL A 210 7.27 -2.35 -0.51
CA VAL A 210 6.96 -0.93 -0.39
C VAL A 210 5.78 -0.79 0.54
N VAL A 211 6.04 -0.24 1.72
CA VAL A 211 5.03 0.19 2.69
C VAL A 211 4.49 1.53 2.23
N LEU A 212 3.23 1.56 1.80
CA LEU A 212 2.61 2.73 1.17
C LEU A 212 1.93 3.66 2.18
N GLY A 213 1.90 3.29 3.45
CA GLY A 213 1.48 4.17 4.54
C GLY A 213 1.63 3.49 5.90
N ASN A 214 2.20 4.23 6.85
CA ASN A 214 2.22 3.93 8.28
C ASN A 214 1.70 5.18 9.00
N ASP A 215 0.40 5.44 8.87
CA ASP A 215 -0.23 6.73 9.19
C ASP A 215 0.27 7.31 10.53
N SER A 216 1.03 8.41 10.47
CA SER A 216 1.59 9.14 11.61
C SER A 216 0.96 10.54 11.71
N PRO A 217 0.77 11.11 12.90
CA PRO A 217 0.28 12.48 13.08
C PRO A 217 1.31 13.55 12.70
N SER A 218 2.50 13.16 12.21
CA SER A 218 3.63 14.06 11.98
C SER A 218 4.02 14.23 10.50
N MET A 219 4.97 13.44 10.01
CA MET A 219 5.44 13.41 8.64
C MET A 219 5.17 12.04 8.03
N ASP A 220 4.87 12.03 6.73
CA ASP A 220 4.46 10.84 6.01
C ASP A 220 5.54 10.40 5.02
N PHE A 221 5.73 9.08 4.91
CA PHE A 221 6.76 8.47 4.08
C PHE A 221 6.25 7.17 3.44
N MET A 222 6.85 6.78 2.32
CA MET A 222 6.90 5.39 1.91
C MET A 222 8.23 4.77 2.33
N TYR A 223 8.21 3.50 2.73
CA TYR A 223 9.42 2.76 3.09
C TYR A 223 9.62 1.54 2.21
N TYR A 224 10.86 1.31 1.79
CA TYR A 224 11.22 0.14 0.99
C TYR A 224 12.04 -0.81 1.85
N TYR A 225 11.60 -2.05 1.99
CA TYR A 225 12.30 -3.11 2.72
C TYR A 225 12.69 -4.24 1.76
N ASP A 226 13.88 -4.80 1.92
CA ASP A 226 14.29 -5.99 1.16
C ASP A 226 13.77 -7.30 1.76
N ASN A 227 14.11 -8.43 1.14
CA ASN A 227 13.74 -9.78 1.60
C ASN A 227 14.35 -10.15 2.97
N ASN A 228 15.33 -9.40 3.48
CA ASN A 228 15.83 -9.57 4.84
C ASN A 228 15.07 -8.71 5.85
N GLY A 229 14.11 -7.90 5.41
CA GLY A 229 13.37 -6.96 6.25
C GLY A 229 14.21 -5.74 6.61
N VAL A 230 15.25 -5.43 5.81
CA VAL A 230 16.11 -4.27 6.08
C VAL A 230 15.65 -3.11 5.20
N LEU A 231 15.62 -1.90 5.77
CA LEU A 231 15.26 -0.67 5.09
C LEU A 231 16.27 -0.36 3.97
N ARG A 232 15.75 -0.03 2.80
CA ARG A 232 16.49 0.30 1.57
C ARG A 232 16.04 1.61 0.93
N GLY A 233 14.94 2.19 1.40
CA GLY A 233 14.37 3.42 0.85
C GLY A 233 13.46 4.11 1.85
N GLU A 234 13.55 5.43 1.92
CA GLU A 234 12.61 6.31 2.61
C GLU A 234 12.25 7.44 1.63
N VAL A 235 10.97 7.50 1.26
CA VAL A 235 10.44 8.48 0.30
C VAL A 235 9.51 9.44 1.04
N PRO A 236 9.94 10.68 1.32
CA PRO A 236 9.12 11.64 2.02
C PRO A 236 7.93 12.11 1.18
N LEU A 237 6.76 12.35 1.80
CA LEU A 237 5.54 12.84 1.16
C LEU A 237 5.15 14.24 1.68
N LEU A 238 4.31 14.99 0.94
CA LEU A 238 3.80 16.30 1.43
C LEU A 238 2.78 16.15 2.55
N GLY A 239 2.13 14.98 2.63
CA GLY A 239 1.20 14.61 3.68
C GLY A 239 0.34 13.43 3.22
N TYR A 240 -0.46 12.87 4.13
CA TYR A 240 -1.31 11.70 3.86
C TYR A 240 -0.46 10.49 3.44
N ARG A 241 -0.81 9.77 2.38
CA ARG A 241 -0.10 8.54 2.00
C ARG A 241 -0.10 8.30 0.51
N SER A 242 0.82 7.44 0.08
CA SER A 242 0.74 6.82 -1.23
C SER A 242 -0.21 5.63 -1.19
N HIS A 243 -0.75 5.25 -2.33
CA HIS A 243 -1.76 4.18 -2.39
C HIS A 243 -1.33 3.05 -3.33
N ARG A 244 -0.47 3.38 -4.29
CA ARG A 244 0.22 2.45 -5.18
C ARG A 244 1.41 3.16 -5.84
N LEU A 245 2.37 2.39 -6.34
CA LEU A 245 3.29 2.86 -7.36
C LEU A 245 2.78 2.35 -8.71
N ILE A 246 2.57 3.25 -9.67
CA ILE A 246 2.26 2.87 -11.06
C ILE A 246 3.30 3.47 -11.99
N PHE A 247 3.56 2.78 -13.09
CA PHE A 247 4.68 3.06 -13.96
C PHE A 247 4.19 3.24 -15.39
N ASP A 248 4.77 4.20 -16.10
CA ASP A 248 4.89 4.14 -17.56
C ASP A 248 6.33 3.73 -17.93
N GLU A 249 6.71 3.84 -19.21
CA GLU A 249 8.05 3.47 -19.67
C GLU A 249 9.20 4.26 -19.00
N ASN A 250 8.95 5.50 -18.57
CA ASN A 250 10.00 6.43 -18.15
C ASN A 250 9.82 6.99 -16.74
N SER A 251 8.63 6.81 -16.15
CA SER A 251 8.21 7.50 -14.95
C SER A 251 7.44 6.59 -14.01
N MET A 252 7.66 6.80 -12.73
CA MET A 252 6.88 6.29 -11.63
C MET A 252 5.93 7.39 -11.14
N TYR A 253 4.71 7.00 -10.79
CA TYR A 253 3.68 7.90 -10.30
C TYR A 253 3.14 7.42 -8.96
N TYR A 254 2.91 8.38 -8.06
CA TYR A 254 2.33 8.14 -6.75
C TYR A 254 1.70 9.40 -6.17
N SER A 255 0.74 9.22 -5.27
CA SER A 255 0.09 10.30 -4.53
C SER A 255 1.02 10.82 -3.44
N ILE A 256 1.14 12.14 -3.36
CA ILE A 256 2.01 12.84 -2.39
C ILE A 256 1.21 13.64 -1.36
N SER A 257 -0.11 13.75 -1.56
CA SER A 257 -1.12 14.23 -0.61
C SER A 257 -2.52 13.82 -1.06
N GLU A 258 -3.55 14.13 -0.27
CA GLU A 258 -4.97 13.99 -0.67
C GLU A 258 -5.31 14.76 -1.96
N LYS A 259 -4.51 15.75 -2.37
CA LYS A 259 -4.84 16.63 -3.50
C LYS A 259 -3.81 16.61 -4.62
N LYS A 260 -2.75 15.81 -4.50
CA LYS A 260 -1.62 15.89 -5.43
C LYS A 260 -1.04 14.54 -5.80
N MET A 261 -0.73 14.41 -7.08
CA MET A 261 0.04 13.31 -7.67
C MET A 261 1.41 13.83 -8.11
N ALA A 262 2.44 12.99 -8.04
CA ALA A 262 3.75 13.27 -8.59
C ALA A 262 4.07 12.32 -9.75
N GLN A 263 4.79 12.83 -10.75
CA GLN A 263 5.52 12.05 -11.74
C GLN A 263 7.02 12.16 -11.42
N VAL A 264 7.68 11.02 -11.29
CA VAL A 264 9.09 10.92 -10.90
C VAL A 264 9.84 10.06 -11.91
N ASN A 265 10.94 10.57 -12.46
CA ASN A 265 11.77 9.78 -13.38
C ASN A 265 12.69 8.80 -12.63
N ARG A 266 13.39 7.94 -13.38
CA ARG A 266 14.31 6.93 -12.83
C ARG A 266 15.45 7.48 -11.96
N LEU A 267 15.79 8.76 -12.12
CA LEU A 267 16.83 9.45 -11.35
C LEU A 267 16.30 10.05 -10.04
N GLY A 268 14.99 9.93 -9.79
CA GLY A 268 14.32 10.48 -8.61
C GLY A 268 13.86 11.92 -8.80
N GLN A 269 14.02 12.52 -9.98
CA GLN A 269 13.55 13.88 -10.25
C GLN A 269 12.03 13.90 -10.34
N VAL A 270 11.38 14.78 -9.58
CA VAL A 270 9.96 15.08 -9.77
C VAL A 270 9.82 15.98 -11.00
N THR A 271 9.33 15.40 -12.10
CA THR A 271 9.19 16.09 -13.39
C THR A 271 7.86 16.84 -13.52
N LYS A 272 6.81 16.34 -12.85
CA LYS A 272 5.49 16.99 -12.78
C LYS A 272 4.83 16.76 -11.43
N VAL A 273 4.05 17.75 -10.99
CA VAL A 273 3.12 17.64 -9.87
C VAL A 273 1.75 18.06 -10.36
N TYR A 274 0.77 17.18 -10.20
CA TYR A 274 -0.61 17.40 -10.62
C TYR A 274 -1.45 17.79 -9.42
N ASP A 275 -2.25 18.85 -9.56
CA ASP A 275 -3.21 19.29 -8.54
C ASP A 275 -4.61 18.80 -8.92
N LEU A 276 -5.27 18.13 -7.98
CA LEU A 276 -6.62 17.57 -8.18
C LEU A 276 -7.72 18.61 -7.92
N GLY A 277 -7.39 19.86 -7.61
CA GLY A 277 -8.33 20.96 -7.47
C GLY A 277 -9.27 20.81 -6.27
N ASN A 278 -10.58 20.72 -6.56
CA ASN A 278 -11.62 20.57 -5.55
C ASN A 278 -11.84 19.12 -5.13
N TYR A 279 -11.06 18.19 -5.68
CA TYR A 279 -11.17 16.79 -5.32
C TYR A 279 -10.15 16.39 -4.25
N LYS A 280 -10.52 15.40 -3.44
CA LYS A 280 -9.64 14.69 -2.52
C LYS A 280 -9.51 13.24 -2.96
N LEU A 281 -8.33 12.82 -3.35
CA LEU A 281 -7.98 11.43 -3.59
C LEU A 281 -8.17 10.61 -2.32
N HIS A 282 -8.74 9.43 -2.49
CA HIS A 282 -8.75 8.38 -1.47
C HIS A 282 -8.39 7.05 -2.13
N HIS A 283 -7.76 6.16 -1.37
CA HIS A 283 -7.63 4.73 -1.65
C HIS A 283 -6.85 4.23 -2.87
N ASP A 284 -7.13 4.62 -4.12
CA ASP A 284 -6.50 3.94 -5.27
C ASP A 284 -6.45 4.68 -6.62
N TYR A 285 -5.41 4.26 -7.36
CA TYR A 285 -4.97 4.58 -8.73
C TYR A 285 -5.39 3.63 -9.83
N VAL A 286 -5.34 3.95 -11.13
CA VAL A 286 -4.92 3.04 -12.23
C VAL A 286 -4.70 3.80 -13.53
N PHE A 287 -3.88 3.28 -14.45
CA PHE A 287 -3.84 3.80 -15.81
C PHE A 287 -4.95 3.19 -16.67
N ASP A 288 -5.52 3.99 -17.57
CA ASP A 288 -6.30 3.49 -18.69
C ASP A 288 -5.41 3.12 -19.89
N GLU A 289 -6.00 2.55 -20.94
CA GLU A 289 -5.31 2.13 -22.16
C GLU A 289 -4.66 3.29 -22.96
N ASN A 290 -5.02 4.53 -22.66
CA ASN A 290 -4.46 5.74 -23.29
C ASN A 290 -3.41 6.43 -22.41
N GLY A 291 -3.05 5.86 -21.27
CA GLY A 291 -2.10 6.43 -20.32
C GLY A 291 -2.67 7.56 -19.46
N ASN A 292 -3.99 7.79 -19.46
CA ASN A 292 -4.61 8.67 -18.46
C ASN A 292 -4.70 7.92 -17.13
N MET A 293 -4.65 8.66 -16.03
CA MET A 293 -4.79 8.09 -14.71
C MET A 293 -6.23 8.21 -14.22
N LEU A 294 -6.85 7.09 -13.88
CA LEU A 294 -8.11 7.01 -13.17
C LEU A 294 -7.84 7.02 -11.66
N ILE A 295 -8.54 7.89 -10.93
CA ILE A 295 -8.26 8.17 -9.51
C ILE A 295 -9.56 8.13 -8.73
N LEU A 296 -9.61 7.35 -7.66
CA LEU A 296 -10.72 7.38 -6.70
C LEU A 296 -10.68 8.69 -5.90
N ALA A 297 -11.80 9.40 -5.85
CA ALA A 297 -11.87 10.73 -5.25
C ALA A 297 -13.19 11.04 -4.52
N THR A 298 -13.13 12.08 -3.70
CA THR A 298 -14.27 12.82 -3.13
C THR A 298 -14.33 14.20 -3.78
N ASP A 299 -15.49 14.60 -4.29
CA ASP A 299 -15.75 16.00 -4.65
C ASP A 299 -16.09 16.81 -3.38
N THR A 300 -15.20 17.73 -2.99
CA THR A 300 -15.40 18.55 -1.77
C THR A 300 -16.55 19.56 -1.86
N THR A 301 -17.19 19.68 -3.01
CA THR A 301 -18.38 20.52 -3.21
C THR A 301 -19.69 19.76 -3.05
N GLN A 302 -19.65 18.43 -2.98
CA GLN A 302 -20.80 17.54 -2.77
C GLN A 302 -21.03 17.22 -1.27
N ASP A 303 -22.13 16.53 -0.96
CA ASP A 303 -22.54 16.16 0.40
C ASP A 303 -22.21 14.71 0.81
N SER A 304 -21.58 13.96 -0.10
CA SER A 304 -21.06 12.61 0.10
C SER A 304 -19.57 12.53 -0.15
N VAL A 305 -18.98 11.44 0.30
CA VAL A 305 -17.55 11.17 0.16
C VAL A 305 -17.33 9.78 -0.43
N GLU A 306 -16.14 9.60 -0.99
CA GLU A 306 -15.62 8.32 -1.45
C GLU A 306 -16.48 7.59 -2.49
N ASP A 307 -17.00 8.34 -3.46
CA ASP A 307 -17.97 7.87 -4.44
C ASP A 307 -17.75 8.36 -5.88
N ILE A 308 -16.59 8.99 -6.17
CA ILE A 308 -16.25 9.55 -7.48
C ILE A 308 -15.02 8.87 -8.10
N VAL A 309 -14.95 8.80 -9.44
CA VAL A 309 -13.72 8.52 -10.19
C VAL A 309 -13.38 9.69 -11.11
N LEU A 310 -12.13 10.15 -10.99
CA LEU A 310 -11.55 11.17 -11.86
C LEU A 310 -10.72 10.52 -12.96
N LYS A 311 -10.57 11.24 -14.07
CA LYS A 311 -9.52 11.04 -15.08
C LYS A 311 -8.58 12.23 -15.06
N LEU A 312 -7.31 11.95 -14.84
CA LEU A 312 -6.18 12.86 -15.01
C LEU A 312 -5.46 12.53 -16.32
N ASP A 313 -5.43 13.46 -17.27
CA ASP A 313 -4.53 13.39 -18.41
C ASP A 313 -3.11 13.80 -17.95
N VAL A 314 -2.20 12.83 -17.89
CA VAL A 314 -0.82 13.05 -17.41
C VAL A 314 0.02 13.93 -18.36
N ASN A 315 -0.40 14.12 -19.61
CA ASN A 315 0.29 15.01 -20.53
C ASN A 315 -0.06 16.46 -20.26
N SER A 316 -1.36 16.77 -20.24
CA SER A 316 -1.88 18.14 -20.09
C SER A 316 -2.03 18.59 -18.64
N GLY A 317 -2.20 17.66 -17.71
CA GLY A 317 -2.57 17.91 -16.32
C GLY A 317 -4.07 18.19 -16.12
N GLU A 318 -4.90 17.99 -17.14
CA GLU A 318 -6.35 18.18 -17.04
C GLU A 318 -6.98 17.10 -16.15
N VAL A 319 -7.81 17.54 -15.18
CA VAL A 319 -8.56 16.68 -14.26
C VAL A 319 -10.04 16.81 -14.59
N THR A 320 -10.68 15.67 -14.84
CA THR A 320 -12.12 15.59 -15.17
C THR A 320 -12.77 14.50 -14.34
N GLU A 321 -13.99 14.73 -13.89
CA GLU A 321 -14.84 13.68 -13.34
C GLU A 321 -15.39 12.81 -14.47
N VAL A 322 -15.26 11.49 -14.32
CA VAL A 322 -15.75 10.53 -15.32
C VAL A 322 -16.83 9.61 -14.76
N LEU A 323 -16.91 9.45 -13.43
CA LEU A 323 -17.92 8.62 -12.80
C LEU A 323 -18.33 9.20 -11.45
N ASP A 324 -19.63 9.45 -11.27
CA ASP A 324 -20.26 9.71 -9.98
C ASP A 324 -21.20 8.54 -9.65
N LEU A 325 -20.91 7.80 -8.57
CA LEU A 325 -21.76 6.67 -8.18
C LEU A 325 -23.13 7.11 -7.68
N GLY A 326 -23.29 8.35 -7.22
CA GLY A 326 -24.58 8.94 -6.87
C GLY A 326 -25.55 8.99 -8.05
N ASP A 327 -25.03 9.20 -9.27
CA ASP A 327 -25.84 9.17 -10.49
C ASP A 327 -26.30 7.75 -10.85
N LEU A 328 -25.47 6.74 -10.60
CA LEU A 328 -25.80 5.34 -10.89
C LEU A 328 -26.67 4.69 -9.80
N PHE A 329 -26.38 4.98 -8.53
CA PHE A 329 -26.95 4.34 -7.36
C PHE A 329 -27.87 5.27 -6.55
N GLY A 330 -28.42 6.32 -7.16
CA GLY A 330 -29.23 7.34 -6.48
C GLY A 330 -30.46 6.81 -5.75
N GLU A 331 -31.04 5.66 -6.16
CA GLU A 331 -32.11 4.98 -5.40
C GLU A 331 -31.57 4.44 -4.07
N TYR A 332 -30.42 3.76 -4.11
CA TYR A 332 -29.75 3.20 -2.94
C TYR A 332 -29.24 4.30 -2.00
N LYS A 333 -28.53 5.31 -2.53
CA LYS A 333 -27.97 6.45 -1.78
C LYS A 333 -29.00 7.14 -0.89
N LYS A 334 -30.25 7.32 -1.37
CA LYS A 334 -31.36 7.95 -0.62
C LYS A 334 -31.78 7.23 0.66
N THR A 335 -31.41 5.96 0.77
CA THR A 335 -31.80 5.13 1.91
C THR A 335 -30.64 4.92 2.89
N CYS A 336 -29.46 5.47 2.57
CA CYS A 336 -28.30 5.50 3.45
C CYS A 336 -28.40 6.65 4.46
N VAL A 337 -27.72 6.49 5.59
CA VAL A 337 -27.57 7.53 6.62
C VAL A 337 -26.12 7.96 6.73
N LYS A 338 -25.87 9.11 7.35
CA LYS A 338 -24.51 9.55 7.66
C LYS A 338 -23.88 8.66 8.73
N ASN A 339 -22.57 8.48 8.63
CA ASN A 339 -21.76 7.75 9.60
C ASN A 339 -21.58 8.52 10.92
N SER A 340 -20.81 7.94 11.84
CA SER A 340 -20.48 8.54 13.14
C SER A 340 -19.70 9.87 13.07
N SER A 341 -19.12 10.19 11.90
CA SER A 341 -18.38 11.43 11.62
C SER A 341 -19.23 12.52 10.95
N ASP A 342 -20.55 12.32 10.81
CA ASP A 342 -21.48 13.22 10.10
C ASP A 342 -21.19 13.36 8.58
N GLU A 343 -20.57 12.34 7.99
CA GLU A 343 -20.29 12.21 6.56
C GLU A 343 -21.19 11.15 5.92
N LEU A 344 -21.60 11.37 4.67
CA LEU A 344 -22.32 10.36 3.88
C LEU A 344 -21.32 9.56 3.07
N ASP A 345 -20.65 8.61 3.73
CA ASP A 345 -19.72 7.65 3.12
C ASP A 345 -20.45 6.35 2.78
N TRP A 346 -21.25 6.37 1.73
CA TRP A 346 -22.30 5.37 1.49
C TRP A 346 -21.88 4.21 0.57
N MET A 347 -20.79 4.38 -0.17
CA MET A 347 -20.15 3.34 -0.98
C MET A 347 -18.76 2.99 -0.47
N HIS A 348 -17.97 4.00 -0.08
CA HIS A 348 -16.57 3.81 0.30
C HIS A 348 -15.81 2.96 -0.73
N ILE A 349 -15.65 3.48 -1.95
CA ILE A 349 -14.88 2.74 -2.97
C ILE A 349 -13.39 2.78 -2.63
N ASN A 350 -12.77 1.61 -2.51
CA ASN A 350 -11.42 1.50 -1.96
C ASN A 350 -10.41 0.88 -2.93
N THR A 351 -10.82 0.47 -4.12
CA THR A 351 -9.94 -0.09 -5.15
C THR A 351 -10.56 0.11 -6.52
N ILE A 352 -9.73 0.43 -7.52
CA ILE A 352 -10.12 0.54 -8.92
C ILE A 352 -9.22 -0.34 -9.79
N GLN A 353 -9.82 -1.08 -10.71
CA GLN A 353 -9.12 -1.83 -11.75
C GLN A 353 -9.68 -1.43 -13.11
N TYR A 354 -8.81 -1.03 -14.02
CA TYR A 354 -9.18 -0.80 -15.41
C TYR A 354 -9.10 -2.11 -16.18
N ILE A 355 -10.20 -2.50 -16.83
CA ILE A 355 -10.32 -3.80 -17.52
C ILE A 355 -10.46 -3.65 -19.04
N GLY A 356 -10.10 -2.48 -19.58
CA GLY A 356 -10.14 -2.16 -21.00
C GLY A 356 -11.46 -1.58 -21.49
N ASN A 357 -11.43 -0.94 -22.66
CA ASN A 357 -12.61 -0.43 -23.37
C ASN A 357 -13.50 0.49 -22.51
N GLY A 358 -12.88 1.33 -21.68
CA GLY A 358 -13.62 2.27 -20.81
C GLY A 358 -14.44 1.59 -19.71
N SER A 359 -14.02 0.39 -19.27
CA SER A 359 -14.68 -0.37 -18.21
C SER A 359 -13.79 -0.51 -16.99
N VAL A 360 -14.39 -0.44 -15.79
CA VAL A 360 -13.69 -0.54 -14.51
C VAL A 360 -14.38 -1.49 -13.55
N LEU A 361 -13.60 -2.12 -12.67
CA LEU A 361 -14.08 -2.76 -11.45
C LEU A 361 -13.79 -1.87 -10.25
N LEU A 362 -14.78 -1.72 -9.38
CA LEU A 362 -14.70 -0.97 -8.14
C LEU A 362 -15.00 -1.88 -6.95
N SER A 363 -14.22 -1.77 -5.88
CA SER A 363 -14.52 -2.42 -4.61
C SER A 363 -15.19 -1.43 -3.66
N SER A 364 -16.42 -1.72 -3.22
CA SER A 364 -17.13 -0.92 -2.22
C SER A 364 -17.10 -1.64 -0.87
N ARG A 365 -16.51 -0.98 0.14
CA ARG A 365 -16.42 -1.52 1.51
C ARG A 365 -17.80 -1.55 2.17
N GLU A 366 -18.52 -0.44 2.11
CA GLU A 366 -19.80 -0.25 2.83
C GLU A 366 -20.91 -1.18 2.35
N THR A 367 -20.85 -1.61 1.08
CA THR A 367 -21.83 -2.55 0.53
C THR A 367 -21.29 -3.98 0.45
N SER A 368 -20.01 -4.21 0.81
CA SER A 368 -19.29 -5.46 0.57
C SER A 368 -19.50 -6.01 -0.85
N THR A 369 -19.54 -5.10 -1.83
CA THR A 369 -19.90 -5.42 -3.22
C THR A 369 -18.79 -4.94 -4.15
N ILE A 370 -18.49 -5.77 -5.15
CA ILE A 370 -17.62 -5.42 -6.28
C ILE A 370 -18.50 -5.05 -7.46
N ILE A 371 -18.21 -3.94 -8.14
CA ILE A 371 -19.10 -3.33 -9.13
C ILE A 371 -18.33 -3.17 -10.43
N LYS A 372 -18.86 -3.71 -11.54
CA LYS A 372 -18.37 -3.39 -12.89
C LYS A 372 -19.17 -2.23 -13.46
N VAL A 373 -18.47 -1.20 -13.91
CA VAL A 373 -19.05 -0.06 -14.62
C VAL A 373 -18.43 0.03 -16.01
N ASP A 374 -19.29 0.03 -17.03
CA ASP A 374 -18.90 0.17 -18.43
C ASP A 374 -19.11 1.62 -18.91
N ASN A 375 -18.45 2.00 -20.00
CA ASN A 375 -18.60 3.28 -20.68
C ASN A 375 -18.36 4.50 -19.78
N ILE A 376 -17.32 4.46 -18.93
CA ILE A 376 -17.04 5.53 -17.96
C ILE A 376 -16.80 6.91 -18.59
N TYR A 377 -16.50 7.01 -19.89
CA TYR A 377 -16.26 8.29 -20.56
C TYR A 377 -17.48 8.87 -21.27
N ASP A 378 -18.52 8.07 -21.52
CA ASP A 378 -19.71 8.49 -22.28
C ASP A 378 -20.93 7.64 -21.87
N GLY A 379 -21.62 8.10 -20.83
CA GLY A 379 -22.80 7.43 -20.28
C GLY A 379 -22.46 6.18 -19.47
N PRO A 380 -21.88 6.33 -18.27
CA PRO A 380 -21.54 5.21 -17.42
C PRO A 380 -22.76 4.33 -17.09
N VAL A 381 -22.56 3.02 -17.05
CA VAL A 381 -23.62 2.06 -16.71
C VAL A 381 -23.07 0.91 -15.88
N VAL A 382 -23.81 0.51 -14.85
CA VAL A 382 -23.47 -0.67 -14.06
C VAL A 382 -23.76 -1.92 -14.89
N SER A 383 -22.71 -2.70 -15.17
CA SER A 383 -22.80 -3.92 -15.96
C SER A 383 -23.28 -5.10 -15.11
N TYR A 384 -22.55 -5.37 -14.03
CA TYR A 384 -22.93 -6.33 -13.00
C TYR A 384 -22.32 -5.97 -11.64
N MET A 385 -22.75 -6.71 -10.62
CA MET A 385 -22.22 -6.64 -9.27
C MET A 385 -21.92 -8.04 -8.72
N ILE A 386 -20.90 -8.15 -7.88
CA ILE A 386 -20.56 -9.34 -7.08
C ILE A 386 -20.74 -8.96 -5.61
N GLY A 387 -21.86 -9.35 -5.04
CA GLY A 387 -22.28 -8.99 -3.68
C GLY A 387 -23.43 -9.86 -3.21
N GLU A 388 -23.87 -9.65 -1.98
CA GLU A 388 -24.93 -10.48 -1.40
C GLU A 388 -26.32 -10.05 -1.90
N LYS A 389 -27.10 -10.99 -2.42
CA LYS A 389 -28.43 -10.69 -3.01
C LYS A 389 -29.41 -10.16 -1.99
N ASP A 390 -29.33 -10.64 -0.75
CA ASP A 390 -30.21 -10.19 0.31
C ASP A 390 -29.99 -8.71 0.67
N PHE A 391 -28.76 -8.20 0.56
CA PHE A 391 -28.46 -6.78 0.80
C PHE A 391 -29.16 -5.86 -0.20
N TRP A 392 -29.20 -6.27 -1.47
CA TRP A 392 -29.74 -5.46 -2.56
C TRP A 392 -31.23 -5.72 -2.87
N LYS A 393 -31.87 -6.67 -2.18
CA LYS A 393 -33.20 -7.24 -2.54
C LYS A 393 -34.34 -6.23 -2.71
N ASP A 394 -34.27 -5.12 -2.00
CA ASP A 394 -35.29 -4.07 -1.99
C ASP A 394 -34.98 -2.92 -2.95
N THR A 395 -33.98 -3.10 -3.82
CA THR A 395 -33.55 -2.11 -4.83
C THR A 395 -33.68 -2.67 -6.25
N SER A 396 -33.72 -1.80 -7.25
CA SER A 396 -33.64 -2.21 -8.66
C SER A 396 -32.32 -2.93 -9.03
N TYR A 397 -31.25 -2.68 -8.27
CA TYR A 397 -29.90 -3.20 -8.54
C TYR A 397 -29.74 -4.69 -8.26
N VAL A 398 -30.66 -5.35 -7.54
CA VAL A 398 -30.59 -6.81 -7.29
C VAL A 398 -30.53 -7.63 -8.58
N SER A 399 -31.08 -7.10 -9.67
CA SER A 399 -31.06 -7.74 -10.99
C SER A 399 -29.68 -7.79 -11.65
N LEU A 400 -28.74 -6.96 -11.18
CA LEU A 400 -27.36 -6.87 -11.69
C LEU A 400 -26.39 -7.81 -10.96
N LEU A 401 -26.84 -8.49 -9.89
CA LEU A 401 -25.97 -9.37 -9.12
C LEU A 401 -25.72 -10.70 -9.83
N LEU A 402 -24.44 -11.05 -9.99
CA LEU A 402 -24.01 -12.35 -10.46
C LEU A 402 -24.45 -13.47 -9.49
N ASN A 403 -24.57 -14.68 -10.01
CA ASN A 403 -24.94 -15.85 -9.24
C ASN A 403 -23.70 -16.49 -8.60
N LYS A 404 -23.71 -16.60 -7.27
CA LYS A 404 -22.69 -17.35 -6.51
C LYS A 404 -22.79 -18.85 -6.81
N LYS A 405 -21.70 -19.45 -7.25
CA LYS A 405 -21.54 -20.91 -7.41
C LYS A 405 -20.76 -21.47 -6.22
N GLY A 406 -21.32 -22.50 -5.58
CA GLY A 406 -20.72 -23.13 -4.40
C GLY A 406 -21.24 -22.55 -3.08
N ASP A 407 -20.90 -23.24 -1.99
CA ASP A 407 -21.31 -22.88 -0.63
C ASP A 407 -20.14 -22.24 0.12
N PHE A 408 -20.09 -20.92 0.11
CA PHE A 408 -19.11 -20.12 0.83
C PHE A 408 -19.72 -18.79 1.31
N THR A 409 -19.13 -18.22 2.36
CA THR A 409 -19.44 -16.86 2.82
C THR A 409 -18.76 -15.87 1.88
N ILE A 410 -19.55 -14.99 1.28
CA ILE A 410 -19.08 -13.92 0.40
C ILE A 410 -18.15 -12.97 1.16
N GLN A 411 -17.34 -12.20 0.43
CA GLN A 411 -16.44 -11.22 1.02
C GLN A 411 -17.19 -10.18 1.86
N GLY A 412 -16.53 -9.65 2.89
CA GLY A 412 -17.07 -8.59 3.75
C GLY A 412 -16.04 -7.49 4.00
N GLY A 413 -16.38 -6.27 3.61
CA GLY A 413 -15.52 -5.08 3.75
C GLY A 413 -14.18 -5.16 3.00
N GLN A 414 -14.14 -5.92 1.91
CA GLN A 414 -12.92 -6.28 1.16
C GLN A 414 -12.10 -5.09 0.65
N HIS A 415 -10.80 -5.31 0.48
CA HIS A 415 -9.85 -4.35 -0.08
C HIS A 415 -8.97 -5.00 -1.15
N THR A 416 -8.37 -4.16 -2.01
CA THR A 416 -7.36 -4.56 -3.00
C THR A 416 -7.84 -5.68 -3.91
N ILE A 417 -8.99 -5.48 -4.54
CA ILE A 417 -9.40 -6.35 -5.64
C ILE A 417 -8.41 -6.22 -6.80
N THR A 418 -7.97 -7.33 -7.37
CA THR A 418 -7.08 -7.32 -8.53
C THR A 418 -7.63 -8.21 -9.64
N TYR A 419 -7.77 -7.63 -10.82
CA TYR A 419 -8.22 -8.30 -12.03
C TYR A 419 -7.06 -9.03 -12.70
N GLU A 420 -7.25 -10.29 -13.04
CA GLU A 420 -6.23 -11.11 -13.68
C GLU A 420 -6.84 -11.96 -14.80
N THR A 421 -6.16 -11.97 -15.95
CA THR A 421 -6.47 -12.85 -17.08
C THR A 421 -5.45 -13.97 -17.18
N ASP A 422 -5.88 -15.15 -17.62
CA ASP A 422 -5.01 -16.28 -17.89
C ASP A 422 -5.39 -16.89 -19.25
N GLU A 423 -4.40 -17.27 -20.07
CA GLU A 423 -4.61 -17.80 -21.43
C GLU A 423 -5.45 -19.10 -21.46
N SER A 424 -5.54 -19.81 -20.33
CA SER A 424 -6.36 -21.01 -20.19
C SER A 424 -7.85 -20.72 -19.93
N LEU A 425 -8.20 -19.48 -19.57
CA LEU A 425 -9.59 -19.06 -19.36
C LEU A 425 -10.32 -18.85 -20.69
N ALA A 426 -11.62 -19.11 -20.69
CA ALA A 426 -12.45 -18.79 -21.85
C ALA A 426 -12.71 -17.28 -21.94
N ASP A 427 -12.96 -16.77 -23.15
CA ASP A 427 -13.39 -15.37 -23.34
C ASP A 427 -14.58 -15.03 -22.42
N GLY A 428 -14.47 -13.92 -21.68
CA GLY A 428 -15.47 -13.51 -20.68
C GLY A 428 -15.29 -14.15 -19.30
N GLN A 429 -14.21 -14.92 -19.10
CA GLN A 429 -13.76 -15.38 -17.79
C GLN A 429 -12.48 -14.66 -17.35
N TYR A 430 -12.38 -14.40 -16.05
CA TYR A 430 -11.20 -13.81 -15.44
C TYR A 430 -11.12 -14.16 -13.96
N TYR A 431 -9.93 -14.06 -13.38
CA TYR A 431 -9.74 -14.18 -11.94
C TYR A 431 -9.83 -12.83 -11.26
N LEU A 432 -10.36 -12.83 -10.04
CA LEU A 432 -10.44 -11.67 -9.18
C LEU A 432 -10.01 -12.06 -7.77
N TYR A 433 -8.80 -11.67 -7.38
CA TYR A 433 -8.34 -11.90 -6.01
C TYR A 433 -8.45 -10.64 -5.15
N MET A 434 -8.49 -10.82 -3.83
CA MET A 434 -8.66 -9.72 -2.87
C MET A 434 -8.23 -10.08 -1.46
N PHE A 435 -8.08 -9.05 -0.63
CA PHE A 435 -8.10 -9.20 0.82
C PHE A 435 -9.55 -9.12 1.32
N ASP A 436 -10.12 -10.25 1.74
CA ASP A 436 -11.40 -10.32 2.43
C ASP A 436 -11.19 -10.00 3.92
N ASN A 437 -11.47 -8.76 4.31
CA ASN A 437 -11.41 -8.32 5.70
C ASN A 437 -12.31 -9.18 6.61
N ASN A 438 -13.36 -9.80 6.05
CA ASN A 438 -14.30 -10.68 6.72
C ASN A 438 -15.04 -9.96 7.86
N ILE A 439 -15.37 -8.68 7.63
CA ILE A 439 -16.16 -7.82 8.51
C ILE A 439 -17.57 -7.65 7.94
N GLY A 440 -18.57 -7.61 8.81
CA GLY A 440 -19.99 -7.42 8.49
C GLY A 440 -20.54 -6.21 9.22
N ILE A 441 -20.27 -5.03 8.67
CA ILE A 441 -20.77 -3.75 9.18
C ILE A 441 -20.91 -2.77 8.02
N SER A 442 -21.89 -1.88 8.13
CA SER A 442 -21.99 -0.66 7.33
C SER A 442 -22.57 0.42 8.23
N GLU A 443 -21.83 1.52 8.41
CA GLU A 443 -22.31 2.65 9.21
C GLU A 443 -23.45 3.39 8.53
N THR A 444 -23.50 3.33 7.20
CA THR A 444 -24.54 3.98 6.40
C THR A 444 -25.78 3.11 6.17
N ARG A 445 -25.68 1.81 6.50
CA ARG A 445 -26.78 0.83 6.56
C ARG A 445 -26.82 0.08 7.90
N PRO A 446 -27.06 0.78 9.03
CA PRO A 446 -26.97 0.18 10.36
C PRO A 446 -28.04 -0.89 10.63
N ASP A 447 -29.14 -0.88 9.88
CA ASP A 447 -30.26 -1.80 10.06
C ASP A 447 -30.07 -3.17 9.36
N TYR A 448 -29.03 -3.34 8.53
CA TYR A 448 -28.79 -4.59 7.83
C TYR A 448 -28.14 -5.65 8.74
N ASP A 449 -28.72 -6.85 8.81
CA ASP A 449 -28.18 -7.96 9.61
C ASP A 449 -27.14 -8.76 8.83
N TRP A 450 -25.89 -8.29 8.85
CA TRP A 450 -24.73 -8.95 8.25
C TRP A 450 -24.50 -10.37 8.79
N SER A 451 -24.91 -10.65 10.03
CA SER A 451 -24.71 -11.98 10.63
C SER A 451 -25.57 -13.05 9.97
N SER A 452 -26.69 -12.66 9.36
CA SER A 452 -27.60 -13.55 8.64
C SER A 452 -26.97 -14.17 7.39
N ILE A 453 -25.96 -13.51 6.81
CA ILE A 453 -25.23 -13.94 5.60
C ILE A 453 -23.86 -14.54 5.94
N GLY A 454 -23.57 -14.74 7.22
CA GLY A 454 -22.36 -15.38 7.72
C GLY A 454 -21.24 -14.44 8.16
N LEU A 455 -21.36 -13.13 7.93
CA LEU A 455 -20.41 -12.10 8.36
C LEU A 455 -20.71 -11.69 9.81
N LYS A 456 -20.12 -12.42 10.76
CA LYS A 456 -20.46 -12.32 12.20
C LYS A 456 -19.58 -11.36 13.01
N VAL A 457 -18.55 -10.80 12.38
CA VAL A 457 -17.60 -9.90 13.05
C VAL A 457 -17.90 -8.49 12.59
N SER A 458 -18.15 -7.57 13.53
CA SER A 458 -18.40 -6.15 13.23
C SER A 458 -17.36 -5.22 13.86
N SER A 459 -16.35 -5.77 14.56
CA SER A 459 -15.25 -5.00 15.16
C SER A 459 -14.08 -4.95 14.20
N ALA A 460 -13.49 -3.76 14.01
CA ALA A 460 -12.30 -3.56 13.20
C ALA A 460 -11.09 -4.39 13.69
N VAL A 461 -11.00 -4.62 15.00
CA VAL A 461 -9.81 -5.20 15.65
C VAL A 461 -10.06 -6.58 16.29
N ASP A 462 -11.30 -6.85 16.70
CA ASP A 462 -11.72 -8.07 17.41
C ASP A 462 -12.31 -9.11 16.47
N GLY A 463 -11.48 -9.60 15.56
CA GLY A 463 -11.80 -10.71 14.68
C GLY A 463 -10.78 -11.83 14.76
N LYS A 464 -11.16 -12.99 14.23
CA LYS A 464 -10.32 -14.19 14.30
C LYS A 464 -9.31 -14.24 13.16
N ASN A 465 -9.78 -14.13 11.93
CA ASN A 465 -8.96 -14.12 10.71
C ASN A 465 -9.67 -13.30 9.65
N SER A 466 -8.91 -12.60 8.85
CA SER A 466 -9.29 -12.17 7.50
C SER A 466 -8.90 -13.29 6.54
N LYS A 467 -9.14 -13.12 5.24
CA LYS A 467 -8.82 -14.14 4.24
C LYS A 467 -8.24 -13.51 2.98
N TYR A 468 -7.39 -14.27 2.32
CA TYR A 468 -7.21 -14.11 0.88
C TYR A 468 -8.33 -14.90 0.18
N TYR A 469 -8.96 -14.29 -0.82
CA TYR A 469 -9.94 -14.91 -1.71
C TYR A 469 -9.52 -14.72 -3.17
N LYS A 470 -9.64 -15.77 -3.98
CA LYS A 470 -9.59 -15.71 -5.45
C LYS A 470 -10.90 -16.23 -6.02
N TYR A 471 -11.56 -15.39 -6.81
CA TYR A 471 -12.75 -15.75 -7.55
C TYR A 471 -12.43 -16.05 -9.00
N LEU A 472 -13.09 -17.05 -9.57
CA LEU A 472 -13.30 -17.15 -11.01
C LEU A 472 -14.63 -16.49 -11.33
N VAL A 473 -14.61 -15.44 -12.15
CA VAL A 473 -15.81 -14.75 -12.64
C VAL A 473 -16.08 -15.21 -14.07
N ASP A 474 -17.33 -15.51 -14.37
CA ASP A 474 -17.80 -15.86 -15.71
C ASP A 474 -18.96 -14.92 -16.09
N GLU A 475 -18.66 -13.95 -16.95
CA GLU A 475 -19.65 -12.97 -17.42
C GLU A 475 -20.72 -13.59 -18.32
N ASN A 476 -20.38 -14.64 -19.08
CA ASN A 476 -21.32 -15.28 -20.01
C ASN A 476 -22.39 -16.07 -19.27
N GLU A 477 -22.01 -16.76 -18.19
CA GLU A 477 -22.93 -17.48 -17.33
C GLU A 477 -23.54 -16.58 -16.23
N GLY A 478 -23.01 -15.37 -16.05
CA GLY A 478 -23.42 -14.43 -15.01
C GLY A 478 -23.18 -15.02 -13.62
N THR A 479 -22.00 -15.61 -13.40
CA THR A 479 -21.66 -16.33 -12.17
C THR A 479 -20.28 -15.99 -11.63
N PHE A 480 -20.05 -16.30 -10.36
CA PHE A 480 -18.72 -16.29 -9.75
C PHE A 480 -18.56 -17.46 -8.78
N GLU A 481 -17.34 -17.98 -8.66
CA GLU A 481 -16.99 -19.13 -7.81
C GLU A 481 -15.71 -18.82 -7.01
N LEU A 482 -15.66 -19.25 -5.74
CA LEU A 482 -14.44 -19.19 -4.93
C LEU A 482 -13.53 -20.36 -5.31
N VAL A 483 -12.43 -20.06 -6.00
CA VAL A 483 -11.48 -21.07 -6.50
C VAL A 483 -10.26 -21.25 -5.62
N ASP A 484 -9.92 -20.23 -4.82
CA ASP A 484 -8.87 -20.35 -3.81
C ASP A 484 -9.12 -19.46 -2.59
N SER A 485 -8.69 -19.93 -1.42
CA SER A 485 -8.75 -19.16 -0.18
C SER A 485 -7.86 -19.74 0.91
N PHE A 486 -7.25 -18.86 1.68
CA PHE A 486 -6.64 -19.20 2.96
C PHE A 486 -6.82 -18.07 4.00
N LYS A 487 -6.60 -18.43 5.27
CA LYS A 487 -6.76 -17.51 6.40
C LYS A 487 -5.48 -16.72 6.62
N VAL A 488 -5.65 -15.45 6.94
CA VAL A 488 -4.56 -14.53 7.28
C VAL A 488 -4.88 -13.81 8.60
N PRO A 489 -3.90 -13.17 9.26
CA PRO A 489 -4.15 -12.37 10.45
C PRO A 489 -5.30 -11.39 10.22
N TYR A 490 -6.15 -11.22 11.24
CA TYR A 490 -7.35 -10.40 11.09
C TYR A 490 -7.03 -8.91 10.97
N SER A 491 -7.58 -8.25 9.95
CA SER A 491 -7.67 -6.80 9.84
C SER A 491 -9.06 -6.44 9.32
N GLY A 492 -9.90 -5.85 10.18
CA GLY A 492 -11.26 -5.47 9.80
C GLY A 492 -11.34 -4.33 8.80
N TYR A 493 -10.29 -3.51 8.69
CA TYR A 493 -10.13 -2.44 7.71
C TYR A 493 -8.73 -2.45 7.07
N VAL A 494 -8.53 -1.56 6.09
CA VAL A 494 -7.32 -1.41 5.27
C VAL A 494 -6.81 -2.76 4.73
N SER A 495 -5.50 -2.91 4.54
CA SER A 495 -4.81 -4.14 4.13
C SER A 495 -4.77 -4.34 2.62
N SER A 496 -3.92 -5.27 2.20
CA SER A 496 -3.71 -5.61 0.79
C SER A 496 -3.35 -7.07 0.60
N ALA A 497 -3.65 -7.58 -0.58
CA ALA A 497 -3.16 -8.85 -1.09
C ALA A 497 -2.55 -8.63 -2.47
N GLN A 498 -1.49 -9.35 -2.79
CA GLN A 498 -0.83 -9.31 -4.08
C GLN A 498 -0.28 -10.69 -4.42
N GLU A 499 -0.67 -11.23 -5.56
CA GLU A 499 0.03 -12.36 -6.15
C GLU A 499 1.36 -11.87 -6.74
N THR A 500 2.45 -12.52 -6.37
CA THR A 500 3.80 -12.19 -6.80
C THR A 500 4.51 -13.50 -7.14
N GLY A 501 4.78 -13.74 -8.43
CA GLY A 501 5.28 -15.04 -8.88
C GLY A 501 4.35 -16.19 -8.46
N ASP A 502 4.91 -17.21 -7.80
CA ASP A 502 4.15 -18.34 -7.24
C ASP A 502 3.66 -18.08 -5.79
N ASN A 503 3.92 -16.90 -5.25
CA ASN A 503 3.64 -16.53 -3.88
C ASN A 503 2.47 -15.54 -3.76
N VAL A 504 1.92 -15.44 -2.56
CA VAL A 504 0.94 -14.40 -2.20
C VAL A 504 1.49 -13.55 -1.07
N LEU A 505 1.68 -12.25 -1.31
CA LEU A 505 1.97 -11.26 -0.27
C LEU A 505 0.65 -10.76 0.31
N VAL A 506 0.53 -10.79 1.63
CA VAL A 506 -0.60 -10.23 2.36
C VAL A 506 -0.12 -9.32 3.47
N ASP A 507 -0.58 -8.08 3.44
CA ASP A 507 -0.52 -7.13 4.54
C ASP A 507 -1.77 -7.29 5.43
N SER A 508 -1.61 -7.21 6.74
CA SER A 508 -2.69 -7.19 7.72
C SER A 508 -2.51 -5.93 8.57
N GLY A 509 -3.04 -4.83 8.07
CA GLY A 509 -2.68 -3.48 8.49
C GLY A 509 -2.92 -3.19 9.97
N LEU A 510 -4.05 -3.64 10.52
CA LEU A 510 -4.40 -3.49 11.95
C LEU A 510 -3.66 -4.47 12.87
N LYS A 511 -2.79 -5.31 12.33
CA LYS A 511 -1.85 -6.15 13.08
C LYS A 511 -0.41 -5.69 12.95
N GLY A 512 -0.11 -4.73 12.07
CA GLY A 512 1.25 -4.27 11.83
C GLY A 512 2.13 -5.34 11.21
N THR A 513 1.56 -6.23 10.39
CA THR A 513 2.29 -7.36 9.81
C THR A 513 2.02 -7.53 8.34
N PHE A 514 3.05 -7.85 7.57
CA PHE A 514 2.91 -8.36 6.22
C PHE A 514 3.66 -9.70 6.07
N THR A 515 3.09 -10.61 5.29
CA THR A 515 3.55 -12.00 5.17
C THR A 515 3.51 -12.46 3.73
N GLU A 516 4.59 -13.10 3.28
CA GLU A 516 4.64 -13.78 1.99
C GLU A 516 4.37 -15.27 2.20
N TYR A 517 3.41 -15.82 1.47
CA TYR A 517 2.97 -17.21 1.52
C TYR A 517 3.39 -17.93 0.23
N ASP A 518 3.82 -19.19 0.36
CA ASP A 518 4.08 -20.04 -0.80
C ASP A 518 2.77 -20.52 -1.46
N ALA A 519 2.88 -21.17 -2.62
CA ALA A 519 1.75 -21.76 -3.35
C ALA A 519 0.92 -22.80 -2.55
N ASP A 520 1.44 -23.32 -1.42
CA ASP A 520 0.69 -24.19 -0.50
C ASP A 520 -0.01 -23.39 0.63
N HIS A 521 0.00 -22.06 0.55
CA HIS A 521 -0.49 -21.12 1.55
C HIS A 521 0.23 -21.19 2.89
N LYS A 522 1.51 -21.59 2.89
CA LYS A 522 2.35 -21.59 4.09
C LYS A 522 3.17 -20.31 4.14
N ALA A 523 3.14 -19.64 5.29
CA ALA A 523 3.98 -18.46 5.52
C ALA A 523 5.47 -18.79 5.32
N ILE A 524 6.10 -18.10 4.38
CA ILE A 524 7.54 -18.11 4.14
C ILE A 524 8.20 -17.19 5.16
N VAL A 525 7.72 -15.95 5.22
CA VAL A 525 8.18 -14.94 6.16
C VAL A 525 7.04 -14.03 6.61
N THR A 526 7.03 -13.67 7.89
CA THR A 526 6.16 -12.62 8.43
C THR A 526 7.04 -11.52 9.02
N TYR A 527 6.91 -10.31 8.49
CA TYR A 527 7.53 -9.11 9.02
C TYR A 527 6.57 -8.38 9.96
N LYS A 528 7.13 -7.80 11.02
CA LYS A 528 6.43 -6.96 11.97
C LYS A 528 7.00 -5.56 11.92
N MET A 529 6.10 -4.58 11.91
CA MET A 529 6.45 -3.18 11.91
C MET A 529 5.63 -2.47 12.98
N ASP A 530 6.29 -1.59 13.72
CA ASP A 530 5.61 -0.70 14.65
C ASP A 530 4.73 0.28 13.87
N TYR A 531 3.49 0.42 14.32
CA TYR A 531 2.51 1.27 13.68
C TYR A 531 1.73 2.09 14.71
N GLU A 532 1.36 3.31 14.35
CA GLU A 532 0.59 4.19 15.23
C GLU A 532 -0.91 3.96 15.10
N LYS A 533 -1.41 3.94 13.86
CA LYS A 533 -2.81 3.67 13.52
C LYS A 533 -2.99 2.32 12.85
N PHE A 534 -2.33 2.13 11.71
CA PHE A 534 -2.29 0.90 10.93
C PHE A 534 -1.20 1.03 9.86
N ILE A 535 -0.84 -0.10 9.25
CA ILE A 535 -0.18 -0.12 7.94
C ILE A 535 -1.27 -0.14 6.87
N TYR A 536 -1.20 0.76 5.89
CA TYR A 536 -2.28 0.89 4.90
C TYR A 536 -2.27 -0.23 3.86
N ARG A 537 -1.15 -0.33 3.13
CA ARG A 537 -0.88 -1.34 2.11
C ARG A 537 0.60 -1.65 2.06
N VAL A 538 0.93 -2.89 1.72
CA VAL A 538 2.29 -3.30 1.37
C VAL A 538 2.23 -4.08 0.06
N PHE A 539 3.00 -3.62 -0.92
CA PHE A 539 3.17 -4.31 -2.19
C PHE A 539 4.64 -4.56 -2.46
N LYS A 540 4.96 -5.64 -3.16
CA LYS A 540 6.30 -5.97 -3.61
C LYS A 540 6.49 -5.47 -5.04
N TYR A 541 7.54 -4.68 -5.23
CA TYR A 541 7.93 -4.16 -6.54
C TYR A 541 9.35 -4.58 -6.87
N LYS A 542 9.54 -5.11 -8.08
CA LYS A 542 10.88 -5.44 -8.58
C LYS A 542 11.66 -4.19 -8.98
N PHE A 543 10.97 -3.16 -9.50
CA PHE A 543 11.58 -1.96 -10.11
C PHE A 543 12.41 -2.24 -11.37
N ASP A 544 12.18 -3.40 -11.98
CA ASP A 544 12.77 -3.84 -13.25
C ASP A 544 12.39 -2.89 -14.39
N GLY A 545 13.39 -2.43 -15.14
CA GLY A 545 13.20 -1.46 -16.21
C GLY A 545 12.96 -0.02 -15.73
N PHE A 546 13.04 0.25 -14.42
CA PHE A 546 12.97 1.59 -13.85
C PHE A 546 14.24 1.96 -13.07
N TYR A 547 14.46 1.37 -11.90
CA TYR A 547 15.71 1.55 -11.14
C TYR A 547 16.73 0.47 -11.48
N PHE A 548 16.25 -0.75 -11.73
CA PHE A 548 17.10 -1.90 -11.98
C PHE A 548 16.95 -2.41 -13.41
N GLU A 549 17.93 -3.18 -13.83
CA GLU A 549 17.87 -3.90 -15.10
C GLU A 549 16.60 -4.77 -15.18
N LYS A 550 16.03 -4.93 -16.39
CA LYS A 550 14.90 -5.85 -16.57
C LYS A 550 15.37 -7.30 -16.35
N SER A 551 14.70 -8.05 -15.47
CA SER A 551 14.88 -9.49 -15.39
C SER A 551 14.41 -10.15 -16.71
N GLU A 552 15.20 -11.09 -17.22
CA GLU A 552 14.86 -11.90 -18.41
C GLU A 552 13.63 -12.80 -18.23
#